data_AF-A4EFM4-F1
#
_entry.id   AF-A4EFM4-F1
#
_cell.length_a   1.000
_cell.length_b   1.000
_cell.length_c   1.000
_cell.angle_alpha   90.00
_cell.angle_beta   90.00
_cell.angle_gamma   90.00
#
_symmetry.space_group_name_H-M   'P 1'
#
loop_
_entity.id
_entity.type
_entity.pdbx_description
1 polymer ?
#
loop_
_entity_poly.entity_id
_entity_poly.type
_entity_poly.pdbx_seq_one_letter_code
_entity_poly.pdbx_strand_id
1 'polypeptide(L)'
;MSVLKHTFIGAVAALLISGAQPVTAGPDAGAYLAARQAGLANDFGQAARHFTESLKADPANPFLLENAMTSYIALGDIGRAIPIAQTIVDNEYDSQIAHLTLMIADAKADDWAAIFNGLEMGRSVGPLVDRLAIGWAHLGQGDMAEAIASFDQVIATDGMIVYGLTHKAYTLASVGDFEGAEAILSGSAVPGGMRYSRQSAIAHAQILSQLGRNSDALGIIDAVFGSQRDPGIAQLHAQLMADEAVAYSAVRTPAQGLADLFHVIAGMVREDAPKQFTLMYTRAATYLWPENTPAVLMNAALLEDLNNTIWPMPPMPRSRLMTHLFMQQNWAGPRCYGPPGAKTPRLRCLMR
;
A
#
# COMPACT_ATOMS: atom_id res chain seq x y z
N MET A 1 52.36 -84.81 -27.88
CA MET A 1 51.18 -85.05 -27.01
C MET A 1 50.92 -83.78 -26.20
N SER A 2 49.64 -83.37 -26.09
CA SER A 2 49.08 -82.23 -25.33
C SER A 2 49.26 -80.85 -25.98
N VAL A 3 48.37 -80.38 -26.88
CA VAL A 3 46.99 -79.84 -26.71
C VAL A 3 46.95 -78.39 -26.18
N LEU A 4 46.76 -77.47 -27.13
CA LEU A 4 45.71 -76.43 -27.21
C LEU A 4 45.22 -75.77 -25.91
N LYS A 5 45.32 -74.42 -25.83
CA LYS A 5 44.17 -73.49 -25.79
C LYS A 5 44.61 -72.03 -25.69
N HIS A 6 44.16 -71.24 -26.69
CA HIS A 6 44.10 -69.80 -26.65
C HIS A 6 42.99 -69.34 -25.70
N THR A 7 43.26 -68.35 -24.87
CA THR A 7 42.22 -67.49 -24.27
C THR A 7 42.71 -66.05 -24.25
N PHE A 8 42.23 -65.29 -25.24
CA PHE A 8 42.12 -63.83 -25.21
C PHE A 8 41.31 -63.44 -23.97
N ILE A 9 41.87 -62.62 -23.08
CA ILE A 9 41.09 -61.88 -22.08
C ILE A 9 41.20 -60.41 -22.48
N GLY A 10 40.17 -59.95 -23.18
CA GLY A 10 39.96 -58.53 -23.43
C GLY A 10 39.64 -57.84 -22.11
N ALA A 11 40.49 -56.88 -21.73
CA ALA A 11 40.17 -55.93 -20.67
C ALA A 11 39.12 -54.97 -21.20
N VAL A 12 37.85 -55.26 -20.93
CA VAL A 12 36.74 -54.30 -21.08
C VAL A 12 36.92 -53.28 -19.96
N ALA A 13 37.57 -52.16 -20.27
CA ALA A 13 37.47 -50.95 -19.47
C ALA A 13 36.02 -50.44 -19.59
N ALA A 14 35.17 -50.84 -18.65
CA ALA A 14 33.86 -50.26 -18.49
C ALA A 14 34.04 -48.81 -18.06
N LEU A 15 34.04 -47.92 -19.06
CA LEU A 15 33.96 -46.48 -18.88
C LEU A 15 32.57 -46.18 -18.29
N LEU A 16 32.47 -46.19 -16.97
CA LEU A 16 31.35 -45.61 -16.25
C LEU A 16 31.42 -44.09 -16.46
N ILE A 17 30.97 -43.64 -17.63
CA ILE A 17 30.51 -42.27 -17.79
C ILE A 17 29.24 -42.20 -16.94
N SER A 18 29.41 -41.95 -15.65
CA SER A 18 28.35 -41.42 -14.80
C SER A 18 27.95 -40.10 -15.45
N GLY A 19 26.94 -40.15 -16.31
CA GLY A 19 26.30 -38.96 -16.84
C GLY A 19 25.86 -38.16 -15.64
N ALA A 20 26.55 -37.05 -15.38
CA ALA A 20 26.08 -36.02 -14.48
C ALA A 20 24.75 -35.57 -15.08
N GLN A 21 23.66 -36.17 -14.57
CA GLN A 21 22.34 -35.63 -14.79
C GLN A 21 22.43 -34.16 -14.35
N PRO A 22 21.88 -33.20 -15.11
CA PRO A 22 21.79 -31.84 -14.62
C PRO A 22 21.09 -31.93 -13.27
N VAL A 23 21.84 -31.60 -12.21
CA VAL A 23 21.25 -31.41 -10.89
C VAL A 23 20.35 -30.20 -11.08
N THR A 24 19.07 -30.44 -11.34
CA THR A 24 18.05 -29.41 -11.22
C THR A 24 18.17 -28.94 -9.78
N ALA A 25 18.70 -27.73 -9.59
CA ALA A 25 18.81 -27.14 -8.27
C ALA A 25 17.40 -27.15 -7.68
N GLY A 26 17.21 -27.92 -6.61
CA GLY A 26 15.95 -27.90 -5.87
C GLY A 26 15.70 -26.49 -5.31
N PRO A 27 14.52 -26.24 -4.74
CA PRO A 27 14.21 -24.97 -4.10
C PRO A 27 15.35 -24.55 -3.14
N ASP A 28 15.88 -23.33 -3.30
CA ASP A 28 16.96 -22.82 -2.46
C ASP A 28 16.41 -22.45 -1.08
N ALA A 29 16.36 -23.46 -0.20
CA ALA A 29 15.91 -23.30 1.18
C ALA A 29 16.73 -22.27 1.96
N GLY A 30 18.02 -22.07 1.60
CA GLY A 30 18.88 -21.08 2.23
C GLY A 30 18.48 -19.66 1.88
N ALA A 31 18.31 -19.38 0.57
CA ALA A 31 17.80 -18.09 0.11
C ALA A 31 16.41 -17.80 0.67
N TYR A 32 15.52 -18.80 0.70
CA TYR A 32 14.19 -18.65 1.26
C TYR A 32 14.17 -18.26 2.74
N LEU A 33 14.94 -18.96 3.58
CA LEU A 33 15.00 -18.68 5.01
C LEU A 33 15.66 -17.32 5.28
N ALA A 34 16.69 -16.97 4.50
CA ALA A 34 17.30 -15.64 4.57
C ALA A 34 16.31 -14.54 4.19
N ALA A 35 15.51 -14.74 3.14
CA ALA A 35 14.47 -13.81 2.72
C ALA A 35 13.40 -13.61 3.79
N ARG A 36 12.92 -14.70 4.39
CA ARG A 36 11.95 -14.68 5.49
C ARG A 36 12.48 -13.91 6.70
N GLN A 37 13.72 -14.19 7.11
CA GLN A 37 14.36 -13.49 8.22
C GLN A 37 14.51 -11.99 7.94
N ALA A 38 14.94 -11.63 6.72
CA ALA A 38 15.05 -10.25 6.30
C ALA A 38 13.69 -9.52 6.31
N GLY A 39 12.63 -10.18 5.81
CA GLY A 39 11.27 -9.63 5.83
C GLY A 39 10.75 -9.39 7.26
N LEU A 40 11.01 -10.33 8.19
CA LEU A 40 10.67 -10.15 9.61
C LEU A 40 11.45 -9.01 10.27
N ALA A 41 12.70 -8.80 9.83
CA ALA A 41 13.53 -7.69 10.26
C ALA A 41 13.26 -6.38 9.47
N ASN A 42 12.22 -6.34 8.63
CA ASN A 42 11.92 -5.22 7.73
C ASN A 42 13.14 -4.75 6.88
N ASP A 43 14.13 -5.62 6.67
CA ASP A 43 15.24 -5.40 5.75
C ASP A 43 14.75 -5.74 4.34
N PHE A 44 13.98 -4.81 3.78
CA PHE A 44 13.35 -4.99 2.46
C PHE A 44 14.40 -5.17 1.35
N GLY A 45 15.62 -4.64 1.54
CA GLY A 45 16.74 -4.79 0.62
C GLY A 45 17.19 -6.25 0.51
N GLN A 46 17.46 -6.87 1.66
CA GLN A 46 17.85 -8.28 1.70
C GLN A 46 16.66 -9.20 1.37
N ALA A 47 15.45 -8.86 1.81
CA ALA A 47 14.24 -9.62 1.49
C ALA A 47 14.02 -9.67 -0.03
N ALA A 48 14.00 -8.52 -0.71
CA ALA A 48 13.83 -8.45 -2.16
C ALA A 48 14.89 -9.27 -2.90
N ARG A 49 16.17 -9.12 -2.51
CA ARG A 49 17.28 -9.86 -3.12
C ARG A 49 17.11 -11.37 -2.97
N HIS A 50 16.83 -11.85 -1.76
CA HIS A 50 16.76 -13.29 -1.49
C HIS A 50 15.47 -13.96 -1.99
N PHE A 51 14.33 -13.27 -1.97
CA PHE A 51 13.11 -13.76 -2.62
C PHE A 51 13.30 -13.85 -4.14
N THR A 52 13.93 -12.84 -4.76
CA THR A 52 14.26 -12.88 -6.19
C THR A 52 15.24 -14.00 -6.54
N GLU A 53 16.23 -14.28 -5.68
CA GLU A 53 17.12 -15.43 -5.87
C GLU A 53 16.36 -16.76 -5.81
N SER A 54 15.44 -16.89 -4.85
CA SER A 54 14.61 -18.09 -4.68
C SER A 54 13.70 -18.32 -5.90
N LEU A 55 13.21 -17.25 -6.53
CA LEU A 55 12.41 -17.32 -7.76
C LEU A 55 13.16 -17.94 -8.93
N LYS A 56 14.50 -17.95 -8.97
CA LYS A 56 15.24 -18.61 -10.06
C LYS A 56 15.04 -20.13 -10.07
N ALA A 57 14.81 -20.72 -8.89
CA ALA A 57 14.57 -22.16 -8.75
C ALA A 57 13.08 -22.50 -8.93
N ASP A 58 12.17 -21.60 -8.54
CA ASP A 58 10.73 -21.80 -8.64
C ASP A 58 10.01 -20.50 -9.07
N PRO A 59 10.05 -20.14 -10.38
CA PRO A 59 9.61 -18.82 -10.86
C PRO A 59 8.11 -18.58 -10.78
N ALA A 60 7.30 -19.64 -10.74
CA ALA A 60 5.85 -19.56 -10.71
C ALA A 60 5.29 -19.62 -9.27
N ASN A 61 6.15 -19.67 -8.25
CA ASN A 61 5.69 -19.80 -6.87
C ASN A 61 4.96 -18.52 -6.40
N PRO A 62 3.65 -18.59 -6.11
CA PRO A 62 2.89 -17.38 -5.75
C PRO A 62 3.39 -16.71 -4.48
N PHE A 63 3.89 -17.48 -3.52
CA PHE A 63 4.44 -16.92 -2.28
C PHE A 63 5.74 -16.17 -2.54
N LEU A 64 6.64 -16.71 -3.36
CA LEU A 64 7.90 -16.04 -3.68
C LEU A 64 7.66 -14.77 -4.51
N LEU A 65 6.72 -14.83 -5.47
CA LEU A 65 6.33 -13.68 -6.29
C LEU A 65 5.76 -12.55 -5.40
N GLU A 66 4.78 -12.86 -4.56
CA GLU A 66 4.14 -11.87 -3.67
C GLU A 66 5.16 -11.22 -2.72
N ASN A 67 6.04 -12.01 -2.11
CA ASN A 67 7.04 -11.50 -1.18
C ASN A 67 8.16 -10.70 -1.88
N ALA A 68 8.59 -11.10 -3.08
CA ALA A 68 9.55 -10.32 -3.87
C ALA A 68 8.94 -8.98 -4.29
N MET A 69 7.72 -8.99 -4.84
CA MET A 69 6.98 -7.80 -5.25
C MET A 69 6.81 -6.82 -4.10
N THR A 70 6.23 -7.27 -2.97
CA THR A 70 6.00 -6.42 -1.80
C THR A 70 7.29 -5.88 -1.19
N SER A 71 8.38 -6.65 -1.22
CA SER A 71 9.70 -6.16 -0.78
C SER A 71 10.23 -5.03 -1.66
N TYR A 72 10.08 -5.12 -2.99
CA TYR A 72 10.43 -4.04 -3.91
C TYR A 72 9.54 -2.81 -3.71
N ILE A 73 8.24 -2.98 -3.48
CA ILE A 73 7.33 -1.86 -3.19
C ILE A 73 7.75 -1.17 -1.88
N ALA A 74 8.03 -1.93 -0.82
CA ALA A 74 8.49 -1.38 0.46
C ALA A 74 9.80 -0.58 0.33
N LEU A 75 10.73 -1.02 -0.53
CA LEU A 75 11.93 -0.27 -0.90
C LEU A 75 11.64 1.03 -1.66
N GLY A 76 10.47 1.15 -2.26
CA GLY A 76 10.12 2.21 -3.21
C GLY A 76 10.58 1.93 -4.64
N ASP A 77 11.07 0.72 -4.93
CA ASP A 77 11.47 0.29 -6.27
C ASP A 77 10.29 -0.35 -7.01
N ILE A 78 9.26 0.47 -7.27
CA ILE A 78 8.04 0.02 -7.97
C ILE A 78 8.36 -0.53 -9.36
N GLY A 79 9.37 0.03 -10.03
CA GLY A 79 9.82 -0.43 -11.34
C GLY A 79 10.18 -1.92 -11.38
N ARG A 80 10.83 -2.44 -10.32
CA ARG A 80 11.11 -3.88 -10.20
C ARG A 80 9.94 -4.71 -9.72
N ALA A 81 8.97 -4.10 -9.04
CA ALA A 81 7.75 -4.79 -8.61
C ALA A 81 6.78 -5.07 -9.77
N ILE A 82 6.68 -4.15 -10.75
CA ILE A 82 5.75 -4.25 -11.89
C ILE A 82 5.85 -5.57 -12.68
N PRO A 83 7.02 -6.02 -13.18
CA PRO A 83 7.09 -7.28 -13.92
C PRO A 83 6.72 -8.50 -13.07
N ILE A 84 6.94 -8.44 -11.75
CA ILE A 84 6.55 -9.50 -10.82
C ILE A 84 5.02 -9.49 -10.64
N ALA A 85 4.41 -8.31 -10.49
CA ALA A 85 2.96 -8.15 -10.44
C ALA A 85 2.28 -8.67 -11.72
N GLN A 86 2.87 -8.39 -12.89
CA GLN A 86 2.40 -8.93 -14.16
C GLN A 86 2.48 -10.47 -14.17
N THR A 87 3.60 -11.05 -13.70
CA THR A 87 3.76 -12.51 -13.61
C THR A 87 2.72 -13.14 -12.67
N ILE A 88 2.33 -12.46 -11.58
CA ILE A 88 1.27 -12.93 -10.68
C ILE A 88 -0.06 -13.02 -11.43
N VAL A 89 -0.44 -11.95 -12.14
CA VAL A 89 -1.69 -11.89 -12.91
C VAL A 89 -1.69 -12.86 -14.10
N ASP A 90 -0.58 -12.98 -14.83
CA ASP A 90 -0.45 -13.89 -15.97
C ASP A 90 -0.60 -15.36 -15.57
N ASN A 91 -0.27 -15.69 -14.32
CA ASN A 91 -0.47 -17.02 -13.72
C ASN A 91 -1.84 -17.18 -13.05
N GLU A 92 -2.76 -16.24 -13.25
CA GLU A 92 -4.11 -16.25 -12.68
C GLU A 92 -4.14 -16.26 -11.14
N TYR A 93 -3.09 -15.74 -10.49
CA TYR A 93 -3.07 -15.58 -9.05
C TYR A 93 -3.79 -14.29 -8.63
N ASP A 94 -4.72 -14.41 -7.69
CA ASP A 94 -5.42 -13.26 -7.13
C ASP A 94 -4.55 -12.58 -6.06
N SER A 95 -4.12 -11.34 -6.35
CA SER A 95 -3.36 -10.51 -5.42
C SER A 95 -3.78 -9.05 -5.53
N GLN A 96 -4.42 -8.55 -4.48
CA GLN A 96 -4.83 -7.14 -4.37
C GLN A 96 -3.64 -6.19 -4.56
N ILE A 97 -2.46 -6.53 -4.03
CA ILE A 97 -1.27 -5.67 -4.15
C ILE A 97 -0.68 -5.75 -5.55
N ALA A 98 -0.77 -6.90 -6.24
CA ALA A 98 -0.39 -6.97 -7.65
C ALA A 98 -1.33 -6.10 -8.51
N HIS A 99 -2.65 -6.17 -8.28
CA HIS A 99 -3.62 -5.32 -8.96
C HIS A 99 -3.35 -3.83 -8.71
N LEU A 100 -3.06 -3.43 -7.46
CA LEU A 100 -2.68 -2.06 -7.12
C LEU A 100 -1.41 -1.63 -7.85
N THR A 101 -0.40 -2.50 -7.90
CA THR A 101 0.89 -2.23 -8.54
C THR A 101 0.75 -2.00 -10.04
N LEU A 102 -0.09 -2.80 -10.71
CA LEU A 102 -0.37 -2.62 -12.14
C LEU A 102 -1.22 -1.37 -12.38
N MET A 103 -2.24 -1.10 -11.55
CA MET A 103 -3.06 0.12 -11.68
C MET A 103 -2.22 1.40 -11.55
N ILE A 104 -1.26 1.46 -10.63
CA ILE A 104 -0.37 2.63 -10.54
C ILE A 104 0.65 2.69 -11.67
N ALA A 105 1.02 1.56 -12.26
CA ALA A 105 1.88 1.54 -13.44
C ALA A 105 1.14 2.10 -14.66
N ASP A 106 -0.10 1.64 -14.87
CA ASP A 106 -1.00 2.10 -15.92
C ASP A 106 -1.25 3.61 -15.78
N ALA A 107 -1.61 4.09 -14.58
CA ALA A 107 -1.79 5.51 -14.31
C ALA A 107 -0.50 6.34 -14.46
N LYS A 108 0.68 5.78 -14.16
CA LYS A 108 1.97 6.48 -14.34
C LYS A 108 2.34 6.64 -15.82
N ALA A 109 1.91 5.70 -16.64
CA ALA A 109 2.13 5.68 -18.07
C ALA A 109 1.06 6.45 -18.86
N ASP A 110 0.09 7.08 -18.17
CA ASP A 110 -1.12 7.65 -18.75
C ASP A 110 -1.93 6.64 -19.61
N ASP A 111 -1.80 5.34 -19.33
CA ASP A 111 -2.58 4.27 -19.96
C ASP A 111 -3.89 4.04 -19.21
N TRP A 112 -4.79 5.02 -19.31
CA TRP A 112 -6.09 4.99 -18.66
C TRP A 112 -6.98 3.85 -19.18
N ALA A 113 -6.78 3.41 -20.43
CA ALA A 113 -7.50 2.29 -21.01
C ALA A 113 -7.17 0.97 -20.30
N ALA A 114 -5.91 0.75 -19.92
CA ALA A 114 -5.47 -0.43 -19.19
C ALA A 114 -6.13 -0.56 -17.80
N ILE A 115 -6.49 0.56 -17.15
CA ILE A 115 -7.23 0.54 -15.88
C ILE A 115 -8.63 -0.07 -16.07
N PHE A 116 -9.38 0.37 -17.09
CA PHE A 116 -10.70 -0.19 -17.40
C PHE A 116 -10.61 -1.67 -17.75
N ASN A 117 -9.74 -2.02 -18.70
CA ASN A 117 -9.52 -3.41 -19.12
C ASN A 117 -9.14 -4.28 -17.93
N GLY A 118 -8.30 -3.77 -17.03
CA GLY A 118 -7.90 -4.46 -15.83
C GLY A 118 -9.07 -4.79 -14.91
N LEU A 119 -9.92 -3.80 -14.63
CA LEU A 119 -11.09 -3.97 -13.78
C LEU A 119 -12.11 -4.92 -14.42
N GLU A 120 -12.31 -4.87 -15.74
CA GLU A 120 -13.17 -5.81 -16.47
C GLU A 120 -12.65 -7.25 -16.39
N MET A 121 -11.32 -7.44 -16.40
CA MET A 121 -10.67 -8.73 -16.18
C MET A 121 -10.63 -9.17 -14.72
N GLY A 122 -11.22 -8.39 -13.80
CA GLY A 122 -11.29 -8.73 -12.38
C GLY A 122 -10.06 -8.33 -11.56
N ARG A 123 -9.16 -7.48 -12.08
CA ARG A 123 -8.03 -6.89 -11.33
C ARG A 123 -8.53 -5.84 -10.33
N SER A 124 -9.28 -6.27 -9.32
CA SER A 124 -9.86 -5.42 -8.28
C SER A 124 -8.86 -5.17 -7.16
N VAL A 125 -8.72 -3.91 -6.76
CA VAL A 125 -8.00 -3.52 -5.54
C VAL A 125 -9.00 -3.43 -4.39
N GLY A 126 -10.15 -2.82 -4.64
CA GLY A 126 -11.25 -2.77 -3.70
C GLY A 126 -12.28 -1.72 -4.09
N PRO A 127 -13.52 -1.82 -3.57
CA PRO A 127 -14.66 -1.09 -4.15
C PRO A 127 -14.49 0.43 -4.25
N LEU A 128 -13.84 1.05 -3.25
CA LEU A 128 -13.58 2.49 -3.26
C LEU A 128 -12.48 2.87 -4.26
N VAL A 129 -11.38 2.12 -4.27
CA VAL A 129 -10.24 2.34 -5.18
C VAL A 129 -10.70 2.20 -6.62
N ASP A 130 -11.36 1.09 -6.93
CA ASP A 130 -11.76 0.73 -8.29
C ASP A 130 -12.70 1.79 -8.88
N ARG A 131 -13.72 2.22 -8.11
CA ARG A 131 -14.69 3.21 -8.60
C ARG A 131 -14.09 4.61 -8.77
N LEU A 132 -13.21 5.03 -7.86
CA LEU A 132 -12.53 6.32 -8.02
C LEU A 132 -11.49 6.28 -9.14
N ALA A 133 -10.83 5.14 -9.35
CA ALA A 133 -9.89 4.94 -10.45
C ALA A 133 -10.58 5.04 -11.81
N ILE A 134 -11.80 4.51 -11.95
CA ILE A 134 -12.64 4.69 -13.15
C ILE A 134 -12.89 6.18 -13.42
N GLY A 135 -13.29 6.95 -12.40
CA GLY A 135 -13.54 8.40 -12.58
C GLY A 135 -12.28 9.18 -13.00
N TRP A 136 -11.14 8.90 -12.38
CA TRP A 136 -9.87 9.51 -12.76
C TRP A 136 -9.38 9.05 -14.14
N ALA A 137 -9.59 7.79 -14.51
CA ALA A 137 -9.24 7.27 -15.82
C ALA A 137 -10.05 7.94 -16.94
N HIS A 138 -11.36 8.18 -16.74
CA HIS A 138 -12.15 8.95 -17.69
C HIS A 138 -11.63 10.37 -17.86
N LEU A 139 -11.28 11.05 -16.75
CA LEU A 139 -10.66 12.38 -16.85
C LEU A 139 -9.33 12.33 -17.61
N GLY A 140 -8.53 11.28 -17.39
CA GLY A 140 -7.28 11.05 -18.12
C GLY A 140 -7.45 10.82 -19.62
N GLN A 141 -8.59 10.29 -20.04
CA GLN A 141 -8.98 10.21 -21.46
C GLN A 141 -9.57 11.51 -22.02
N GLY A 142 -9.83 12.50 -21.16
CA GLY A 142 -10.48 13.76 -21.52
C GLY A 142 -12.01 13.72 -21.43
N ASP A 143 -12.59 12.62 -20.95
CA ASP A 143 -14.02 12.39 -20.86
C ASP A 143 -14.59 12.93 -19.54
N MET A 144 -14.66 14.27 -19.45
CA MET A 144 -15.14 14.97 -18.24
C MET A 144 -16.54 14.53 -17.80
N ALA A 145 -17.47 14.30 -18.74
CA ALA A 145 -18.83 13.89 -18.42
C ALA A 145 -18.87 12.52 -17.72
N GLU A 146 -18.11 11.54 -18.24
CA GLU A 146 -18.03 10.20 -17.67
C GLU A 146 -17.25 10.19 -16.34
N ALA A 147 -16.23 11.04 -16.19
CA ALA A 147 -15.54 11.23 -14.92
C ALA A 147 -16.51 11.69 -13.83
N ILE A 148 -17.32 12.72 -14.12
CA ILE A 148 -18.31 13.25 -13.19
C ILE A 148 -19.38 12.20 -12.86
N ALA A 149 -19.90 11.49 -13.86
CA ALA A 149 -20.88 10.42 -13.67
C ALA A 149 -20.32 9.29 -12.79
N SER A 150 -19.05 8.94 -12.96
CA SER A 150 -18.36 7.92 -12.15
C SER A 150 -18.27 8.35 -10.69
N PHE A 151 -17.92 9.61 -10.41
CA PHE A 151 -17.91 10.12 -9.04
C PHE A 151 -19.32 10.20 -8.43
N ASP A 152 -20.35 10.50 -9.22
CA ASP A 152 -21.74 10.46 -8.75
C ASP A 152 -22.19 9.06 -8.32
N GLN A 153 -21.69 8.01 -8.98
CA GLN A 153 -21.91 6.63 -8.53
C GLN A 153 -21.23 6.34 -7.19
N VAL A 154 -20.03 6.89 -6.96
CA VAL A 154 -19.35 6.80 -5.65
C VAL A 154 -20.15 7.52 -4.58
N ILE A 155 -20.67 8.71 -4.89
CA ILE A 155 -21.50 9.50 -3.98
C ILE A 155 -22.78 8.73 -3.58
N ALA A 156 -23.39 8.04 -4.52
CA ALA A 156 -24.58 7.23 -4.27
C ALA A 156 -24.32 5.96 -3.43
N THR A 157 -23.06 5.62 -3.15
CA THR A 157 -22.70 4.43 -2.36
C THR A 157 -22.58 4.79 -0.87
N ASP A 158 -23.29 4.01 -0.03
CA ASP A 158 -23.27 4.20 1.42
C ASP A 158 -21.85 4.20 1.98
N GLY A 159 -21.55 5.22 2.81
CA GLY A 159 -20.23 5.39 3.42
C GLY A 159 -19.14 5.96 2.51
N MET A 160 -19.43 6.24 1.23
CA MET A 160 -18.44 6.75 0.26
C MET A 160 -18.66 8.19 -0.19
N ILE A 161 -19.75 8.83 0.26
CA ILE A 161 -20.17 10.19 -0.12
C ILE A 161 -19.00 11.20 -0.10
N VAL A 162 -18.25 11.25 1.01
CA VAL A 162 -17.17 12.24 1.18
C VAL A 162 -16.05 12.07 0.15
N TYR A 163 -15.73 10.83 -0.25
CA TYR A 163 -14.68 10.56 -1.23
C TYR A 163 -15.14 10.94 -2.63
N GLY A 164 -16.35 10.54 -3.01
CA GLY A 164 -16.91 10.92 -4.31
C GLY A 164 -17.04 12.43 -4.47
N LEU A 165 -17.55 13.14 -3.47
CA LEU A 165 -17.65 14.61 -3.48
C LEU A 165 -16.27 15.27 -3.59
N THR A 166 -15.29 14.82 -2.81
CA THR A 166 -13.95 15.40 -2.79
C THR A 166 -13.26 15.25 -4.16
N HIS A 167 -13.26 14.05 -4.74
CA HIS A 167 -12.62 13.82 -6.05
C HIS A 167 -13.40 14.48 -7.20
N LYS A 168 -14.73 14.57 -7.12
CA LYS A 168 -15.54 15.35 -8.07
C LYS A 168 -15.17 16.84 -8.03
N ALA A 169 -15.02 17.42 -6.84
CA ALA A 169 -14.62 18.82 -6.68
C ALA A 169 -13.20 19.08 -7.19
N TYR A 170 -12.25 18.17 -6.92
CA TYR A 170 -10.91 18.26 -7.50
C TYR A 170 -10.94 18.24 -9.03
N THR A 171 -11.76 17.38 -9.61
CA THR A 171 -11.90 17.26 -11.07
C THR A 171 -12.41 18.55 -11.68
N LEU A 172 -13.46 19.16 -11.12
CA LEU A 172 -13.98 20.47 -11.56
C LEU A 172 -12.93 21.58 -11.42
N ALA A 173 -12.27 21.67 -10.27
CA ALA A 173 -11.24 22.67 -10.03
C ALA A 173 -10.02 22.50 -10.94
N SER A 174 -9.65 21.27 -11.31
CA SER A 174 -8.51 20.99 -12.21
C SER A 174 -8.69 21.56 -13.62
N VAL A 175 -9.93 21.75 -14.06
CA VAL A 175 -10.28 22.36 -15.36
C VAL A 175 -10.75 23.81 -15.24
N GLY A 176 -10.66 24.40 -14.04
CA GLY A 176 -11.00 25.80 -13.76
C GLY A 176 -12.47 26.07 -13.44
N ASP A 177 -13.31 25.03 -13.27
CA ASP A 177 -14.68 25.19 -12.76
C ASP A 177 -14.64 25.29 -11.23
N PHE A 178 -14.21 26.46 -10.75
CA PHE A 178 -14.08 26.73 -9.32
C PHE A 178 -15.43 26.94 -8.65
N GLU A 179 -16.40 27.54 -9.34
CA GLU A 179 -17.77 27.71 -8.87
C GLU A 179 -18.46 26.37 -8.62
N GLY A 180 -18.33 25.42 -9.56
CA GLY A 180 -18.85 24.06 -9.41
C GLY A 180 -18.16 23.29 -8.28
N ALA A 181 -16.83 23.42 -8.16
CA ALA A 181 -16.07 22.80 -7.09
C ALA A 181 -16.45 23.35 -5.70
N GLU A 182 -16.63 24.67 -5.58
CA GLU A 182 -17.07 25.33 -4.36
C GLU A 182 -18.49 24.92 -3.95
N ALA A 183 -19.42 24.81 -4.91
CA ALA A 183 -20.78 24.35 -4.63
C ALA A 183 -20.79 22.98 -3.93
N ILE A 184 -19.84 22.10 -4.28
CA ILE A 184 -19.65 20.80 -3.64
C ILE A 184 -18.97 20.93 -2.27
N LEU A 185 -17.84 21.64 -2.18
CA LEU A 185 -17.01 21.70 -0.97
C LEU A 185 -17.57 22.58 0.14
N SER A 186 -18.49 23.50 -0.18
CA SER A 186 -19.26 24.26 0.82
C SER A 186 -19.99 23.37 1.83
N GLY A 187 -20.14 22.07 1.53
CA GLY A 187 -20.65 21.07 2.47
C GLY A 187 -22.17 21.06 2.60
N SER A 188 -22.87 21.87 1.78
CA SER A 188 -24.33 21.92 1.76
C SER A 188 -25.00 20.56 1.51
N ALA A 189 -24.29 19.61 0.88
CA ALA A 189 -24.77 18.27 0.57
C ALA A 189 -24.42 17.20 1.64
N VAL A 190 -23.62 17.52 2.67
CA VAL A 190 -23.12 16.53 3.64
C VAL A 190 -23.70 16.80 5.04
N PRO A 191 -24.54 15.89 5.58
CA PRO A 191 -25.00 15.98 6.98
C PRO A 191 -23.81 16.03 7.95
N GLY A 192 -23.72 17.08 8.76
CA GLY A 192 -22.59 17.31 9.66
C GLY A 192 -21.39 18.05 9.04
N GLY A 193 -21.51 18.46 7.77
CA GLY A 193 -20.48 19.22 7.05
C GLY A 193 -19.40 18.33 6.41
N MET A 194 -18.60 18.94 5.56
CA MET A 194 -17.49 18.27 4.87
C MET A 194 -16.37 17.92 5.87
N ARG A 195 -15.88 16.67 5.85
CA ARG A 195 -14.71 16.26 6.62
C ARG A 195 -13.46 16.42 5.77
N TYR A 196 -12.61 17.38 6.12
CA TYR A 196 -11.41 17.69 5.37
C TYR A 196 -10.26 16.72 5.65
N SER A 197 -9.61 16.26 4.59
CA SER A 197 -8.19 15.90 4.64
C SER A 197 -7.36 17.18 4.55
N ARG A 198 -6.06 17.10 4.87
CA ARG A 198 -5.15 18.24 4.64
C ARG A 198 -5.24 18.74 3.19
N GLN A 199 -5.28 17.81 2.24
CA GLN A 199 -5.30 18.14 0.82
C GLN A 199 -6.62 18.78 0.39
N SER A 200 -7.77 18.28 0.86
CA SER A 200 -9.05 18.86 0.49
C SER A 200 -9.29 20.22 1.11
N ALA A 201 -8.70 20.51 2.29
CA ALA A 201 -8.73 21.84 2.88
C ALA A 201 -7.91 22.85 2.06
N ILE A 202 -6.70 22.45 1.61
CA ILE A 202 -5.88 23.28 0.72
C ILE A 202 -6.63 23.54 -0.59
N ALA A 203 -7.21 22.50 -1.19
CA ALA A 203 -7.98 22.62 -2.43
C ALA A 203 -9.12 23.64 -2.27
N HIS A 204 -9.92 23.51 -1.21
CA HIS A 204 -11.04 24.42 -0.96
C HIS A 204 -10.57 25.87 -0.73
N ALA A 205 -9.51 26.08 0.05
CA ALA A 205 -8.95 27.41 0.25
C ALA A 205 -8.44 28.04 -1.06
N GLN A 206 -7.79 27.25 -1.93
CA GLN A 206 -7.34 27.72 -3.23
C GLN A 206 -8.51 28.02 -4.18
N ILE A 207 -9.55 27.17 -4.20
CA ILE A 207 -10.78 27.39 -4.96
C ILE A 207 -11.43 28.71 -4.54
N LEU A 208 -11.61 28.93 -3.24
CA LEU A 208 -12.15 30.18 -2.70
C LEU A 208 -11.29 31.38 -3.07
N SER A 209 -9.95 31.25 -3.04
CA SER A 209 -9.03 32.31 -3.48
C SER A 209 -9.19 32.66 -4.95
N GLN A 210 -9.34 31.65 -5.83
CA GLN A 210 -9.59 31.87 -7.26
C GLN A 210 -10.95 32.55 -7.52
N LEU A 211 -11.92 32.39 -6.63
CA LEU A 211 -13.22 33.07 -6.65
C LEU A 211 -13.18 34.46 -5.99
N GLY A 212 -12.02 34.96 -5.57
CA GLY A 212 -11.86 36.23 -4.87
C GLY A 212 -12.39 36.24 -3.43
N ARG A 213 -12.60 35.06 -2.84
CA ARG A 213 -13.16 34.87 -1.48
C ARG A 213 -12.06 34.53 -0.47
N ASN A 214 -10.98 35.32 -0.45
CA ASN A 214 -9.82 35.10 0.42
C ASN A 214 -10.19 35.10 1.93
N SER A 215 -11.19 35.89 2.34
CA SER A 215 -11.71 35.87 3.72
C SER A 215 -12.26 34.50 4.12
N ASP A 216 -12.99 33.86 3.22
CA ASP A 216 -13.62 32.57 3.47
C ASP A 216 -12.56 31.46 3.42
N ALA A 217 -11.58 31.59 2.51
CA ALA A 217 -10.43 30.70 2.43
C ALA A 217 -9.63 30.69 3.74
N LEU A 218 -9.37 31.87 4.34
CA LEU A 218 -8.74 31.98 5.65
C LEU A 218 -9.57 31.28 6.73
N GLY A 219 -10.90 31.45 6.69
CA GLY A 219 -11.82 30.74 7.60
C GLY A 219 -11.67 29.22 7.54
N ILE A 220 -11.52 28.65 6.34
CA ILE A 220 -11.26 27.20 6.17
C ILE A 220 -9.90 26.81 6.75
N ILE A 221 -8.84 27.56 6.42
CA ILE A 221 -7.49 27.26 6.93
C ILE A 221 -7.44 27.33 8.45
N ASP A 222 -8.07 28.33 9.05
CA ASP A 222 -8.11 28.51 10.50
C ASP A 222 -8.91 27.41 11.19
N ALA A 223 -10.05 27.02 10.63
CA ALA A 223 -10.89 25.97 11.18
C ALA A 223 -10.20 24.59 11.14
N VAL A 224 -9.47 24.28 10.07
CA VAL A 224 -8.84 22.96 9.87
C VAL A 224 -7.49 22.85 10.57
N PHE A 225 -6.65 23.88 10.49
CA PHE A 225 -5.26 23.82 10.93
C PHE A 225 -4.97 24.60 12.22
N GLY A 226 -5.87 25.48 12.66
CA GLY A 226 -5.66 26.33 13.82
C GLY A 226 -4.44 27.22 13.68
N SER A 227 -3.77 27.52 14.80
CA SER A 227 -2.60 28.41 14.85
C SER A 227 -1.26 27.70 14.63
N GLN A 228 -1.19 26.39 14.84
CA GLN A 228 0.03 25.60 14.63
C GLN A 228 0.03 24.99 13.23
N ARG A 229 0.49 25.80 12.27
CA ARG A 229 0.52 25.46 10.84
C ARG A 229 1.89 24.96 10.44
N ASP A 230 1.94 23.94 9.60
CA ASP A 230 3.18 23.56 8.92
C ASP A 230 3.62 24.67 7.93
N PRO A 231 4.90 24.69 7.49
CA PRO A 231 5.40 25.78 6.66
C PRO A 231 4.61 26.02 5.37
N GLY A 232 4.06 24.97 4.75
CA GLY A 232 3.25 25.09 3.53
C GLY A 232 1.89 25.74 3.80
N ILE A 233 1.22 25.35 4.88
CA ILE A 233 -0.04 25.98 5.29
C ILE A 233 0.19 27.42 5.76
N ALA A 234 1.29 27.68 6.48
CA ALA A 234 1.65 29.03 6.91
C ALA A 234 1.91 29.96 5.71
N GLN A 235 2.57 29.46 4.67
CA GLN A 235 2.78 30.20 3.42
C GLN A 235 1.44 30.50 2.72
N LEU A 236 0.60 29.48 2.52
CA LEU A 236 -0.73 29.67 1.92
C LEU A 236 -1.56 30.71 2.68
N HIS A 237 -1.59 30.61 4.01
CA HIS A 237 -2.29 31.57 4.86
C HIS A 237 -1.75 33.01 4.69
N ALA A 238 -0.42 33.18 4.60
CA ALA A 238 0.19 34.50 4.40
C ALA A 238 -0.19 35.11 3.03
N GLN A 239 -0.23 34.30 1.97
CA GLN A 239 -0.66 34.75 0.64
C GLN A 239 -2.12 35.19 0.63
N LEU A 240 -3.01 34.39 1.27
CA LEU A 240 -4.43 34.73 1.41
C LEU A 240 -4.63 36.03 2.21
N MET A 241 -3.83 36.27 3.26
CA MET A 241 -3.86 37.51 4.03
C MET A 241 -3.38 38.73 3.23
N ALA A 242 -2.46 38.53 2.29
CA ALA A 242 -1.96 39.58 1.40
C ALA A 242 -2.93 39.88 0.23
N ASP A 243 -4.11 39.24 0.24
CA ASP A 243 -5.14 39.31 -0.81
C ASP A 243 -4.62 38.86 -2.19
N GLU A 244 -3.64 37.95 -2.20
CA GLU A 244 -3.15 37.34 -3.43
C GLU A 244 -4.20 36.39 -4.02
N ALA A 245 -4.25 36.29 -5.35
CA ALA A 245 -5.01 35.27 -6.05
C ALA A 245 -4.18 33.98 -6.11
N VAL A 246 -4.32 33.11 -5.10
CA VAL A 246 -3.51 31.90 -4.98
C VAL A 246 -3.96 30.87 -6.00
N ALA A 247 -3.08 30.52 -6.93
CA ALA A 247 -3.36 29.55 -7.99
C ALA A 247 -3.73 28.17 -7.43
N TYR A 248 -4.66 27.49 -8.09
CA TYR A 248 -5.03 26.12 -7.75
C TYR A 248 -3.89 25.16 -8.08
N SER A 249 -3.41 24.46 -7.06
CA SER A 249 -2.30 23.51 -7.16
C SER A 249 -2.54 22.21 -6.39
N ALA A 250 -3.70 22.07 -5.73
CA ALA A 250 -3.97 20.95 -4.85
C ALA A 250 -4.03 19.61 -5.60
N VAL A 251 -4.81 19.47 -6.66
CA VAL A 251 -4.83 18.25 -7.49
C VAL A 251 -5.08 18.65 -8.94
N ARG A 252 -4.05 18.57 -9.79
CA ARG A 252 -4.09 19.09 -11.17
C ARG A 252 -4.19 18.01 -12.24
N THR A 253 -3.86 16.77 -11.90
CA THR A 253 -3.84 15.66 -12.87
C THR A 253 -4.53 14.43 -12.32
N PRO A 254 -5.01 13.52 -13.18
CA PRO A 254 -5.59 12.26 -12.76
C PRO A 254 -4.65 11.40 -11.90
N ALA A 255 -3.36 11.35 -12.26
CA ALA A 255 -2.34 10.67 -11.46
C ALA A 255 -2.21 11.26 -10.04
N GLN A 256 -2.32 12.58 -9.89
CA GLN A 256 -2.35 13.23 -8.56
C GLN A 256 -3.63 12.91 -7.79
N GLY A 257 -4.77 12.79 -8.47
CA GLY A 257 -6.04 12.39 -7.88
C GLY A 257 -6.00 10.98 -7.31
N LEU A 258 -5.42 10.03 -8.04
CA LEU A 258 -5.14 8.67 -7.57
C LEU A 258 -4.11 8.66 -6.43
N ALA A 259 -3.05 9.48 -6.52
CA ALA A 259 -2.06 9.59 -5.46
C ALA A 259 -2.68 10.08 -4.14
N ASP A 260 -3.56 11.09 -4.20
CA ASP A 260 -4.30 11.58 -3.02
C ASP A 260 -5.18 10.48 -2.41
N LEU A 261 -5.89 9.73 -3.26
CA LEU A 261 -6.69 8.59 -2.81
C LEU A 261 -5.85 7.55 -2.05
N PHE A 262 -4.70 7.16 -2.59
CA PHE A 262 -3.85 6.17 -1.92
C PHE A 262 -3.29 6.69 -0.60
N HIS A 263 -2.93 7.98 -0.51
CA HIS A 263 -2.52 8.60 0.74
C HIS A 263 -3.65 8.61 1.78
N VAL A 264 -4.86 8.96 1.35
CA VAL A 264 -6.07 9.00 2.18
C VAL A 264 -6.42 7.59 2.70
N ILE A 265 -6.35 6.56 1.86
CA ILE A 265 -6.54 5.16 2.27
C ILE A 265 -5.48 4.74 3.27
N ALA A 266 -4.22 5.06 3.02
CA ALA A 266 -3.14 4.73 3.94
C ALA A 266 -3.42 5.34 5.33
N GLY A 267 -3.90 6.59 5.38
CA GLY A 267 -4.30 7.24 6.62
C GLY A 267 -5.45 6.54 7.35
N MET A 268 -6.44 6.00 6.62
CA MET A 268 -7.56 5.26 7.22
C MET A 268 -7.15 3.94 7.83
N VAL A 269 -6.33 3.17 7.11
CA VAL A 269 -5.95 1.81 7.54
C VAL A 269 -4.79 1.81 8.52
N ARG A 270 -4.17 2.96 8.79
CA ARG A 270 -2.92 3.05 9.55
C ARG A 270 -2.97 2.41 10.93
N GLU A 271 -4.08 2.58 11.65
CA GLU A 271 -4.24 2.08 13.03
C GLU A 271 -4.69 0.60 13.07
N ASP A 272 -5.40 0.15 12.04
CA ASP A 272 -6.06 -1.17 12.01
C ASP A 272 -5.32 -2.22 11.17
N ALA A 273 -4.45 -1.81 10.24
CA ALA A 273 -3.73 -2.68 9.32
C ALA A 273 -2.24 -2.80 9.67
N PRO A 274 -1.56 -3.90 9.24
CA PRO A 274 -0.12 -4.03 9.36
C PRO A 274 0.62 -2.85 8.71
N LYS A 275 1.64 -2.33 9.37
CA LYS A 275 2.40 -1.16 8.88
C LYS A 275 3.00 -1.36 7.49
N GLN A 276 3.41 -2.59 7.15
CA GLN A 276 3.89 -2.93 5.80
C GLN A 276 2.80 -2.74 4.75
N PHE A 277 1.55 -3.12 5.06
CA PHE A 277 0.41 -2.93 4.16
C PHE A 277 0.12 -1.44 3.95
N THR A 278 0.10 -0.66 5.03
CA THR A 278 -0.05 0.81 4.98
C THR A 278 1.07 1.47 4.17
N LEU A 279 2.31 0.97 4.28
CA LEU A 279 3.45 1.42 3.50
C LEU A 279 3.23 1.22 1.99
N MET A 280 2.61 0.12 1.55
CA MET A 280 2.36 -0.12 0.12
C MET A 280 1.49 0.98 -0.51
N TYR A 281 0.43 1.42 0.18
CA TYR A 281 -0.43 2.51 -0.31
C TYR A 281 0.29 3.86 -0.32
N THR A 282 1.13 4.12 0.68
CA THR A 282 1.86 5.39 0.72
C THR A 282 2.98 5.42 -0.32
N ARG A 283 3.59 4.26 -0.63
CA ARG A 283 4.52 4.09 -1.74
C ARG A 283 3.84 4.30 -3.09
N ALA A 284 2.64 3.74 -3.29
CA ALA A 284 1.80 3.99 -4.46
C ALA A 284 1.52 5.49 -4.65
N ALA A 285 1.14 6.20 -3.59
CA ALA A 285 0.94 7.65 -3.62
C ALA A 285 2.20 8.39 -4.08
N THR A 286 3.37 8.11 -3.49
CA THR A 286 4.63 8.77 -3.86
C THR A 286 5.18 8.37 -5.23
N TYR A 287 4.79 7.21 -5.77
CA TYR A 287 5.17 6.80 -7.11
C TYR A 287 4.46 7.63 -8.18
N LEU A 288 3.16 7.87 -7.98
CA LEU A 288 2.35 8.72 -8.85
C LEU A 288 2.67 10.20 -8.66
N TRP A 289 2.86 10.63 -7.41
CA TRP A 289 3.13 12.02 -7.07
C TRP A 289 4.32 12.15 -6.08
N PRO A 290 5.57 12.18 -6.60
CA PRO A 290 6.78 12.25 -5.78
C PRO A 290 6.87 13.49 -4.89
N GLU A 291 6.28 14.60 -5.32
CA GLU A 291 6.26 15.88 -4.60
C GLU A 291 5.15 15.96 -3.55
N ASN A 292 4.35 14.90 -3.34
CA ASN A 292 3.33 14.85 -2.29
C ASN A 292 4.00 14.74 -0.91
N THR A 293 4.33 15.90 -0.32
CA THR A 293 5.00 15.98 0.99
C THR A 293 4.28 15.19 2.10
N PRO A 294 2.95 15.27 2.26
CA PRO A 294 2.24 14.42 3.22
C PRO A 294 2.51 12.92 3.06
N ALA A 295 2.48 12.39 1.83
CA ALA A 295 2.77 10.98 1.57
C ALA A 295 4.25 10.65 1.83
N VAL A 296 5.19 11.53 1.45
CA VAL A 296 6.62 11.35 1.74
C VAL A 296 6.90 11.28 3.25
N LEU A 297 6.31 12.19 4.04
CA LEU A 297 6.45 12.20 5.49
C LEU A 297 5.83 10.95 6.12
N MET A 298 4.68 10.51 5.62
CA MET A 298 4.05 9.28 6.08
C MET A 298 4.88 8.03 5.77
N ASN A 299 5.53 7.95 4.60
CA ASN A 299 6.49 6.89 4.28
C ASN A 299 7.64 6.87 5.30
N ALA A 300 8.23 8.04 5.60
CA ALA A 300 9.32 8.15 6.55
C ALA A 300 8.91 7.67 7.96
N ALA A 301 7.75 8.13 8.45
CA ALA A 301 7.22 7.73 9.75
C ALA A 301 6.95 6.22 9.83
N LEU A 302 6.35 5.62 8.78
CA LEU A 302 6.09 4.18 8.73
C LEU A 302 7.39 3.36 8.75
N LEU A 303 8.42 3.80 8.02
CA LEU A 303 9.72 3.12 7.99
C LEU A 303 10.45 3.21 9.34
N GLU A 304 10.43 4.39 9.98
CA GLU A 304 10.97 4.56 11.33
C GLU A 304 10.27 3.63 12.33
N ASP A 305 8.94 3.59 12.28
CA ASP A 305 8.12 2.73 13.10
C ASP A 305 8.40 1.23 12.89
N LEU A 306 8.53 0.81 11.63
CA LEU A 306 8.88 -0.56 11.26
C LEU A 306 10.27 -0.95 11.77
N ASN A 307 11.23 -0.02 11.74
CA ASN A 307 12.56 -0.24 12.28
C ASN A 307 12.55 -0.34 13.82
N ASN A 308 11.77 0.51 14.49
CA ASN A 308 11.66 0.53 15.95
C ASN A 308 10.94 -0.70 16.51
N THR A 309 10.04 -1.31 15.73
CA THR A 309 9.31 -2.52 16.13
C THR A 309 10.22 -3.76 16.26
N ILE A 310 11.40 -3.75 15.64
CA ILE A 310 12.37 -4.85 15.68
C ILE A 310 13.09 -4.91 17.05
N TRP A 311 13.04 -3.84 17.86
CA TRP A 311 13.74 -3.77 19.15
C TRP A 311 12.82 -3.78 20.38
N PRO A 312 12.16 -4.90 20.73
CA PRO A 312 11.73 -5.15 22.09
C PRO A 312 12.86 -5.88 22.86
N MET A 313 14.10 -5.40 22.81
CA MET A 313 15.06 -5.83 23.85
C MET A 313 14.90 -4.90 25.04
N PRO A 314 14.33 -5.36 26.17
CA PRO A 314 14.45 -4.60 27.41
C PRO A 314 15.94 -4.34 27.66
N PRO A 315 16.30 -3.17 28.23
CA PRO A 315 17.70 -2.90 28.54
C PRO A 315 18.23 -4.04 29.39
N MET A 316 19.23 -4.78 28.88
CA MET A 316 19.89 -5.80 29.69
C MET A 316 20.47 -5.10 30.92
N PRO A 317 20.08 -5.48 32.14
CA PRO A 317 20.66 -4.89 33.32
C PRO A 317 22.16 -5.18 33.30
N ARG A 318 22.98 -4.12 33.26
CA ARG A 318 24.42 -4.22 33.43
C ARG A 318 24.68 -4.83 34.81
N SER A 319 25.04 -6.11 34.80
CA SER A 319 25.76 -6.86 35.84
C SER A 319 25.69 -6.28 37.25
N ARG A 320 24.83 -6.85 38.10
CA ARG A 320 25.22 -7.09 39.49
C ARG A 320 25.15 -8.59 39.73
N LEU A 321 26.33 -9.19 39.88
CA LEU A 321 26.51 -10.42 40.63
C LEU A 321 25.78 -10.28 41.97
N MET A 322 24.62 -10.90 42.11
CA MET A 322 24.08 -11.34 43.40
C MET A 322 23.18 -12.54 43.19
N THR A 323 23.73 -13.67 43.59
CA THR A 323 23.10 -14.83 44.19
C THR A 323 21.73 -14.52 44.80
N HIS A 324 20.66 -15.13 44.28
CA HIS A 324 19.72 -15.97 45.06
C HIS A 324 18.47 -16.34 44.24
N LEU A 325 18.07 -17.61 44.41
CA LEU A 325 16.81 -18.27 44.10
C LEU A 325 15.68 -17.37 43.57
N PHE A 326 15.21 -17.65 42.36
CA PHE A 326 13.81 -17.39 42.02
C PHE A 326 13.11 -18.70 41.66
N MET A 327 12.15 -19.02 42.52
CA MET A 327 11.17 -20.08 42.42
C MET A 327 10.41 -20.03 41.09
N GLN A 328 10.13 -21.22 40.57
CA GLN A 328 8.98 -21.49 39.72
C GLN A 328 7.70 -20.94 40.37
N GLN A 329 6.95 -20.08 39.68
CA GLN A 329 5.52 -19.91 39.92
C GLN A 329 4.79 -19.47 38.65
N ASN A 330 4.05 -20.45 38.12
CA ASN A 330 2.72 -20.34 37.52
C ASN A 330 2.50 -19.46 36.27
N TRP A 331 2.74 -20.09 35.11
CA TRP A 331 1.84 -19.98 33.96
C TRP A 331 0.61 -20.86 34.19
N ALA A 332 -0.53 -20.27 34.55
CA ALA A 332 -1.83 -20.93 34.45
C ALA A 332 -2.93 -19.87 34.25
N GLY A 333 -3.22 -19.54 33.00
CA GLY A 333 -4.48 -18.91 32.62
C GLY A 333 -5.63 -19.93 32.70
N PRO A 334 -6.89 -19.47 32.89
CA PRO A 334 -8.01 -20.33 33.26
C PRO A 334 -8.47 -21.24 32.12
N ARG A 335 -8.59 -22.55 32.38
CA ARG A 335 -9.30 -23.51 31.53
C ARG A 335 -10.79 -23.50 31.91
N CYS A 336 -11.65 -23.08 31.00
CA CYS A 336 -13.09 -23.31 31.11
C CYS A 336 -13.41 -24.74 30.65
N TYR A 337 -13.89 -25.59 31.56
CA TYR A 337 -14.57 -26.84 31.24
C TYR A 337 -15.99 -26.78 31.79
N GLY A 338 -16.99 -26.96 30.94
CA GLY A 338 -18.38 -27.21 31.35
C GLY A 338 -18.68 -28.70 31.38
N PRO A 339 -19.47 -29.22 32.35
CA PRO A 339 -19.86 -30.62 32.38
C PRO A 339 -20.91 -30.94 31.29
N PRO A 340 -20.91 -32.16 30.74
CA PRO A 340 -21.91 -32.57 29.75
C PRO A 340 -23.25 -32.85 30.46
N GLY A 341 -24.34 -32.25 29.97
CA GLY A 341 -25.71 -32.62 30.35
C GLY A 341 -26.45 -31.66 31.28
N ALA A 342 -26.57 -30.38 30.91
CA ALA A 342 -27.59 -29.49 31.48
C ALA A 342 -28.26 -28.66 30.39
N LYS A 343 -29.60 -28.68 30.35
CA LYS A 343 -30.41 -27.84 29.47
C LYS A 343 -30.36 -26.39 29.98
N THR A 344 -30.04 -25.45 29.09
CA THR A 344 -30.01 -23.97 29.19
C THR A 344 -28.71 -23.31 29.70
N PRO A 345 -28.05 -22.43 28.90
CA PRO A 345 -26.90 -21.65 29.33
C PRO A 345 -27.30 -20.23 29.76
N ARG A 346 -26.84 -19.78 30.93
CA ARG A 346 -26.61 -18.35 31.23
C ARG A 346 -25.16 -18.18 31.67
N LEU A 347 -24.31 -17.75 30.73
CA LEU A 347 -22.95 -17.33 31.02
C LEU A 347 -22.98 -15.86 31.47
N ARG A 348 -22.52 -15.58 32.69
CA ARG A 348 -22.09 -14.25 33.13
C ARG A 348 -20.57 -14.29 33.29
N CYS A 349 -19.84 -13.62 32.41
CA CYS A 349 -18.46 -13.22 32.65
C CYS A 349 -18.48 -11.80 33.23
N LEU A 350 -17.88 -11.63 34.41
CA LEU A 350 -17.56 -10.32 35.00
C LEU A 350 -16.06 -10.07 34.79
N MET A 351 -15.75 -8.94 34.16
CA MET A 351 -14.40 -8.41 33.98
C MET A 351 -13.76 -8.05 35.32
N ARG A 352 -12.44 -8.26 35.41
CA ARG A 352 -11.51 -7.28 35.96
C ARG A 352 -10.32 -7.17 35.04
#